data_AF-A0A957IUX4-F1
#
_entry.id   AF-A0A957IUX4-F1
#
_cell.length_a   1.000
_cell.length_b   1.000
_cell.length_c   1.000
_cell.angle_alpha   90.00
_cell.angle_beta   90.00
_cell.angle_gamma   90.00
#
_symmetry.space_group_name_H-M   'P 1'
#
loop_
_entity.id
_entity.type
_entity.pdbx_description
1 polymer ?
#
loop_
_entity_poly.entity_id
_entity_poly.type
_entity_poly.pdbx_seq_one_letter_code
_entity_poly.pdbx_strand_id
1 'polypeptide(L)'
;QWRNLCFTLAPTACIWQFVLPNGSWSIGQTDIPVLNQLATAATQAKGIVVCFAVYALFPHIGMAELAKRFAEGDYVANPAYGGLVGTIGVWQGDEVASLPVARRLLPVNKLTVWVNCQTGTQDTQPYKGVGKGEASVGETKVTFPLGAALVAVDEPRRQIVLDLLATFPEINGRHHKVDVGKVGLWLDSHYIGPVAYDQAAYEQSAGVVELPWPADVTADMLKNGRFRLLGNDDPHTPLIAECDDDWLVVTDNRATYAEIGDTVTLAVRVYRRGELAQEAVTLRLGQYADRVLSPTTSPDDPMPNKQFVRLEPDDYLLEMPETVVVPAGGQLTVRLTARRPGIGMVLFVVGEETAVPDPTAIDYIYASYANVRIFPQDNYDDVPDEELTWPFIYHHIFRYFYLLYPAMSIQGFPLNNQFAIEHRASIIQTMVSEALAESSVAMPITRDLSPGKRKLLLRWCNLVGG
;
A
#
# COMPACT_ATOMS: atom_id res chain seq x y z
N GLN A 1 3.84 2.64 -0.83
CA GLN A 1 3.23 1.37 -0.40
C GLN A 1 1.73 1.57 -0.50
N TRP A 2 0.99 0.64 -1.12
CA TRP A 2 -0.43 0.83 -1.40
C TRP A 2 -1.28 0.40 -0.20
N ARG A 3 -1.64 1.34 0.68
CA ARG A 3 -2.64 1.14 1.73
C ARG A 3 -3.57 2.35 1.79
N ASN A 4 -4.26 2.54 0.68
CA ASN A 4 -5.70 2.56 0.59
C ASN A 4 -5.98 2.18 -0.86
N LEU A 5 -6.74 1.12 -1.07
CA LEU A 5 -7.41 0.93 -2.35
C LEU A 5 -8.86 0.85 -1.93
N CYS A 6 -9.55 1.99 -1.97
CA CYS A 6 -10.99 1.99 -1.86
C CYS A 6 -11.54 1.30 -3.11
N PHE A 7 -11.49 -0.03 -3.12
CA PHE A 7 -12.18 -0.86 -4.08
C PHE A 7 -13.64 -0.76 -3.71
N THR A 8 -14.36 0.18 -4.29
CA THR A 8 -15.73 -0.14 -4.70
C THR A 8 -16.28 0.90 -5.67
N LEU A 9 -16.20 2.21 -5.42
CA LEU A 9 -17.01 3.15 -6.23
C LEU A 9 -16.44 4.57 -6.41
N ALA A 10 -15.22 4.84 -5.95
CA ALA A 10 -14.56 6.15 -6.02
C ALA A 10 -13.20 6.01 -6.73
N PRO A 11 -12.62 7.09 -7.31
CA PRO A 11 -11.26 7.02 -7.81
C PRO A 11 -10.31 6.43 -6.78
N THR A 12 -9.41 5.56 -7.23
CA THR A 12 -8.41 4.92 -6.40
C THR A 12 -7.64 5.97 -5.59
N ALA A 13 -7.91 6.07 -4.29
CA ALA A 13 -7.19 6.92 -3.37
C ALA A 13 -6.16 6.08 -2.62
N CYS A 14 -4.87 6.38 -2.78
CA CYS A 14 -3.79 5.63 -2.14
C CYS A 14 -2.92 6.54 -1.29
N ILE A 15 -2.74 6.18 -0.01
CA ILE A 15 -1.73 6.81 0.85
C ILE A 15 -0.37 6.17 0.61
N TRP A 16 0.64 7.04 0.56
CA TRP A 16 2.04 6.74 0.46
C TRP A 16 2.75 7.35 1.65
N GLN A 17 3.59 6.56 2.32
CA GLN A 17 4.57 7.07 3.25
C GLN A 17 5.94 6.52 2.90
N PHE A 18 6.95 7.37 3.02
CA PHE A 18 8.35 6.98 3.07
C PHE A 18 9.15 7.96 3.90
N VAL A 19 10.37 7.56 4.26
CA VAL A 19 11.31 8.40 5.01
C VAL A 19 12.55 8.68 4.19
N LEU A 20 13.14 9.85 4.42
CA LEU A 20 14.42 10.28 3.88
C LEU A 20 15.39 10.44 5.08
N PRO A 21 16.24 9.45 5.34
CA PRO A 21 17.23 9.51 6.41
C PRO A 21 18.17 10.71 6.26
N ASN A 22 18.74 11.18 7.36
CA ASN A 22 19.77 12.22 7.31
C ASN A 22 20.91 11.82 6.35
N GLY A 23 21.28 12.76 5.48
CA GLY A 23 22.24 12.55 4.38
C GLY A 23 21.61 12.17 3.03
N SER A 24 20.32 11.80 2.97
CA SER A 24 19.61 11.50 1.72
C SER A 24 18.73 12.64 1.20
N TRP A 25 18.75 13.80 1.86
CA TRP A 25 17.95 14.97 1.51
C TRP A 25 18.74 16.24 1.76
N SER A 26 18.31 17.33 1.12
CA SER A 26 18.78 18.68 1.40
C SER A 26 17.64 19.67 1.18
N ILE A 27 17.62 20.74 1.97
CA ILE A 27 16.77 21.91 1.70
C ILE A 27 17.70 22.99 1.14
N GLY A 28 17.39 23.48 -0.07
CA GLY A 28 18.13 24.58 -0.68
C GLY A 28 18.03 25.86 0.16
N GLN A 29 18.87 26.86 -0.13
CA GLN A 29 18.75 28.17 0.52
C GLN A 29 17.33 28.71 0.37
N THR A 30 16.69 29.04 1.49
CA THR A 30 15.31 29.52 1.52
C THR A 30 15.09 30.50 2.66
N ASP A 31 14.33 31.55 2.38
CA ASP A 31 13.88 32.52 3.38
C ASP A 31 12.58 32.06 4.07
N ILE A 32 12.07 30.87 3.75
CA ILE A 32 10.82 30.33 4.31
C ILE A 32 11.12 29.79 5.72
N PRO A 33 10.65 30.44 6.82
CA PRO A 33 11.07 30.10 8.18
C PRO A 33 10.68 28.68 8.60
N VAL A 34 9.51 28.20 8.17
CA VAL A 34 9.02 26.85 8.50
C VAL A 34 9.89 25.75 7.88
N LEU A 35 10.44 25.97 6.68
CA LEU A 35 11.36 25.00 6.05
C LEU A 35 12.70 24.98 6.78
N ASN A 36 13.19 26.12 7.27
CA ASN A 36 14.40 26.19 8.08
C ASN A 36 14.23 25.50 9.44
N GLN A 37 13.05 25.64 10.06
CA GLN A 37 12.69 24.91 11.29
C GLN A 37 12.61 23.40 11.05
N LEU A 38 11.94 22.98 9.96
CA LEU A 38 11.89 21.57 9.55
C LEU A 38 13.29 21.00 9.34
N ALA A 39 14.16 21.69 8.58
CA ALA A 39 15.55 21.25 8.36
C ALA A 39 16.30 21.06 9.67
N THR A 40 16.19 22.03 10.58
CA THR A 40 16.86 21.98 11.88
C THR A 40 16.37 20.80 12.71
N ALA A 41 15.05 20.62 12.81
CA ALA A 41 14.45 19.54 13.58
C ALA A 41 14.74 18.16 12.96
N ALA A 42 14.65 18.01 11.64
CA ALA A 42 14.95 16.77 10.93
C ALA A 42 16.43 16.35 11.09
N THR A 43 17.35 17.32 11.05
CA THR A 43 18.80 17.07 11.28
C THR A 43 19.09 16.58 12.70
N GLN A 44 18.30 17.03 13.69
CA GLN A 44 18.41 16.57 15.08
C GLN A 44 17.71 15.23 15.32
N ALA A 45 16.82 14.82 14.41
CA ALA A 45 16.09 13.55 14.45
C ALA A 45 16.73 12.51 13.51
N LYS A 46 15.95 11.57 12.97
CA LYS A 46 16.44 10.56 12.00
C LYS A 46 16.41 11.04 10.55
N GLY A 47 15.57 12.04 10.27
CA GLY A 47 15.43 12.63 8.94
C GLY A 47 14.03 13.19 8.72
N ILE A 48 13.55 13.09 7.48
CA ILE A 48 12.25 13.59 7.04
C ILE A 48 11.31 12.41 6.80
N VAL A 49 10.04 12.56 7.17
CA VAL A 49 8.95 11.68 6.72
C VAL A 49 8.09 12.43 5.71
N VAL A 50 7.70 11.74 4.65
CA VAL A 50 6.78 12.26 3.63
C VAL A 50 5.57 11.35 3.61
N CYS A 51 4.38 11.91 3.84
CA CYS A 51 3.11 11.21 3.75
C CYS A 51 2.21 11.93 2.76
N PHE A 52 1.66 11.25 1.77
CA PHE A 52 0.76 11.87 0.80
C PHE A 52 -0.26 10.88 0.28
N ALA A 53 -1.41 11.40 -0.11
CA ALA A 53 -2.42 10.68 -0.83
C ALA A 53 -2.42 11.09 -2.30
N VAL A 54 -2.57 10.10 -3.16
CA VAL A 54 -2.88 10.31 -4.58
C VAL A 54 -4.36 10.02 -4.77
N TYR A 55 -5.10 10.96 -5.36
CA TYR A 55 -6.54 10.89 -5.57
C TYR A 55 -6.88 11.03 -7.05
N ALA A 56 -8.11 10.64 -7.41
CA ALA A 56 -8.69 10.98 -8.71
C ALA A 56 -7.82 10.52 -9.89
N LEU A 57 -7.13 9.37 -9.80
CA LEU A 57 -6.33 8.86 -10.92
C LEU A 57 -7.22 8.40 -12.07
N PHE A 58 -7.37 9.24 -13.08
CA PHE A 58 -8.21 8.97 -14.25
C PHE A 58 -7.38 8.94 -15.54
N PRO A 59 -7.44 7.84 -16.31
CA PRO A 59 -6.94 7.85 -17.68
C PRO A 59 -7.83 8.77 -18.54
N HIS A 60 -7.21 9.48 -19.48
CA HIS A 60 -7.93 10.37 -20.39
C HIS A 60 -8.79 9.59 -21.41
N ILE A 61 -8.37 8.37 -21.78
CA ILE A 61 -9.07 7.50 -22.73
C ILE A 61 -9.72 6.33 -21.97
N GLY A 62 -11.03 6.14 -22.17
CA GLY A 62 -11.76 5.01 -21.57
C GLY A 62 -11.37 3.66 -22.20
N MET A 63 -11.57 2.56 -21.47
CA MET A 63 -11.14 1.21 -21.90
C MET A 63 -11.70 0.79 -23.26
N ALA A 64 -12.95 1.11 -23.59
CA ALA A 64 -13.56 0.73 -24.86
C ALA A 64 -12.89 1.41 -26.07
N GLU A 65 -12.59 2.71 -25.94
CA GLU A 65 -11.88 3.46 -26.96
C GLU A 65 -10.41 3.02 -27.04
N LEU A 66 -9.78 2.74 -25.90
CA LEU A 66 -8.42 2.21 -25.87
C LEU A 66 -8.33 0.84 -26.57
N ALA A 67 -9.31 -0.04 -26.36
CA ALA A 67 -9.40 -1.34 -27.02
C ALA A 67 -9.61 -1.21 -28.53
N LYS A 68 -10.47 -0.25 -28.96
CA LYS A 68 -10.68 0.06 -30.38
C LYS A 68 -9.38 0.53 -31.04
N ARG A 69 -8.70 1.50 -30.44
CA ARG A 69 -7.40 2.01 -30.94
C ARG A 69 -6.34 0.92 -31.01
N PHE A 70 -6.26 0.08 -29.99
CA PHE A 70 -5.36 -1.07 -29.98
C PHE A 70 -5.64 -2.03 -31.15
N ALA A 71 -6.92 -2.34 -31.43
CA ALA A 71 -7.31 -3.20 -32.55
C ALA A 71 -7.00 -2.56 -33.92
N GLU A 72 -6.99 -1.23 -34.00
CA GLU A 72 -6.61 -0.45 -35.18
C GLU A 72 -5.08 -0.25 -35.32
N GLY A 73 -4.29 -0.74 -34.35
CA GLY A 73 -2.83 -0.54 -34.30
C GLY A 73 -2.40 0.86 -33.84
N ASP A 74 -3.33 1.67 -33.32
CA ASP A 74 -3.07 2.97 -32.72
C ASP A 74 -2.69 2.83 -31.24
N TYR A 75 -1.40 2.65 -30.96
CA TYR A 75 -0.87 2.51 -29.60
C TYR A 75 -0.62 3.88 -28.95
N VAL A 76 -1.64 4.44 -28.29
CA VAL A 76 -1.54 5.74 -27.61
C VAL A 76 -1.19 5.61 -26.13
N ALA A 77 -0.39 6.55 -25.64
CA ALA A 77 -0.18 6.72 -24.20
C ALA A 77 -1.47 7.18 -23.53
N ASN A 78 -1.87 6.50 -22.46
CA ASN A 78 -3.07 6.82 -21.70
C ASN A 78 -2.76 6.90 -20.19
N PRO A 79 -1.88 7.84 -19.78
CA PRO A 79 -1.54 8.00 -18.37
C PRO A 79 -2.76 8.42 -17.57
N ALA A 80 -2.83 7.97 -16.32
CA ALA A 80 -3.79 8.48 -15.36
C ALA A 80 -3.30 9.80 -14.76
N TYR A 81 -4.15 10.82 -14.76
CA TYR A 81 -3.90 12.09 -14.08
C TYR A 81 -4.75 12.15 -12.83
N GLY A 82 -4.22 12.77 -11.77
CA GLY A 82 -4.91 12.91 -10.50
C GLY A 82 -4.27 13.97 -9.61
N GLY A 83 -4.83 14.15 -8.43
CA GLY A 83 -4.34 15.10 -7.42
C GLY A 83 -3.40 14.42 -6.42
N LEU A 84 -2.48 15.20 -5.87
CA LEU A 84 -1.61 14.78 -4.78
C LEU A 84 -1.71 15.81 -3.66
N VAL A 85 -2.03 15.35 -2.45
CA VAL A 85 -1.95 16.17 -1.23
C VAL A 85 -1.20 15.40 -0.17
N GLY A 86 -0.45 16.09 0.68
CA GLY A 86 0.34 15.42 1.70
C GLY A 86 1.07 16.37 2.63
N THR A 87 1.76 15.77 3.59
CA THR A 87 2.57 16.45 4.58
C THR A 87 4.03 16.02 4.49
N ILE A 88 4.91 16.91 4.93
CA ILE A 88 6.32 16.64 5.17
C ILE A 88 6.56 16.95 6.63
N GLY A 89 7.13 15.99 7.36
CA GLY A 89 7.35 16.07 8.79
C GLY A 89 8.73 15.59 9.19
N VAL A 90 9.01 15.65 10.49
CA VAL A 90 10.23 15.12 11.08
C VAL A 90 10.04 13.63 11.34
N TRP A 91 10.99 12.79 10.89
CA TRP A 91 11.02 11.38 11.24
C TRP A 91 11.78 11.20 12.56
N GLN A 92 11.05 10.83 13.61
CA GLN A 92 11.56 10.80 14.98
C GLN A 92 12.05 9.41 15.41
N GLY A 93 12.88 9.40 16.44
CA GLY A 93 13.09 8.29 17.39
C GLY A 93 12.85 6.89 16.86
N ASP A 94 11.94 6.15 17.48
CA ASP A 94 11.58 4.76 17.18
C ASP A 94 10.40 4.61 16.21
N GLU A 95 10.08 5.67 15.45
CA GLU A 95 9.02 5.61 14.44
C GLU A 95 9.37 4.60 13.35
N VAL A 96 8.33 3.92 12.84
CA VAL A 96 8.43 3.05 11.67
C VAL A 96 8.45 3.89 10.40
N ALA A 97 9.20 3.45 9.39
CA ALA A 97 9.34 4.19 8.14
C ALA A 97 8.07 4.11 7.28
N SER A 98 7.37 2.98 7.35
CA SER A 98 6.33 2.61 6.39
C SER A 98 4.91 3.05 6.73
N LEU A 99 4.62 3.47 7.96
CA LEU A 99 3.27 3.77 8.41
C LEU A 99 3.26 4.83 9.52
N PRO A 100 2.31 5.78 9.53
CA PRO A 100 2.12 6.65 10.67
C PRO A 100 1.53 5.88 11.85
N VAL A 101 1.99 6.18 13.05
CA VAL A 101 1.54 5.52 14.27
C VAL A 101 1.00 6.57 15.24
N ALA A 102 -0.26 6.42 15.60
CA ALA A 102 -0.92 7.17 16.65
C ALA A 102 -2.14 6.36 17.12
N ARG A 103 -3.08 7.00 17.83
CA ARG A 103 -4.34 6.36 18.20
C ARG A 103 -5.21 6.22 16.98
N ARG A 104 -5.64 4.99 16.68
CA ARG A 104 -6.30 4.69 15.42
C ARG A 104 -7.81 4.63 15.61
N LEU A 105 -8.52 5.39 14.79
CA LEU A 105 -9.97 5.38 14.70
C LEU A 105 -10.35 4.64 13.42
N LEU A 106 -11.17 3.59 13.54
CA LEU A 106 -11.67 2.79 12.42
C LEU A 106 -13.16 3.04 12.16
N PRO A 107 -13.63 2.94 10.91
CA PRO A 107 -15.04 3.09 10.59
C PRO A 107 -15.88 2.06 11.35
N VAL A 108 -16.97 2.52 11.95
CA VAL A 108 -17.87 1.64 12.72
C VAL A 108 -18.97 1.06 11.83
N ASN A 109 -19.34 1.80 10.78
CA ASN A 109 -20.35 1.40 9.80
C ASN A 109 -19.89 1.75 8.38
N LYS A 110 -20.44 1.03 7.40
CA LYS A 110 -20.41 1.50 6.01
C LYS A 110 -21.38 2.65 5.87
N LEU A 111 -20.96 3.72 5.22
CA LEU A 111 -21.81 4.85 4.94
C LEU A 111 -22.49 4.64 3.60
N THR A 112 -23.77 4.99 3.53
CA THR A 112 -24.49 5.06 2.27
C THR A 112 -24.92 6.48 1.97
N VAL A 113 -24.48 7.01 0.84
CA VAL A 113 -24.79 8.37 0.39
C VAL A 113 -25.39 8.36 -1.01
N TRP A 114 -26.02 9.46 -1.37
CA TRP A 114 -26.47 9.73 -2.74
C TRP A 114 -25.38 10.50 -3.47
N VAL A 115 -24.92 9.95 -4.59
CA VAL A 115 -23.96 10.61 -5.48
C VAL A 115 -24.65 10.93 -6.79
N ASN A 116 -24.54 12.17 -7.25
CA ASN A 116 -25.09 12.57 -8.53
C ASN A 116 -24.13 12.21 -9.66
N CYS A 117 -24.42 11.12 -10.37
CA CYS A 117 -23.66 10.67 -11.52
C CYS A 117 -24.19 11.39 -12.77
N GLN A 118 -23.58 12.52 -13.15
CA GLN A 118 -23.95 13.24 -14.37
C GLN A 118 -23.31 12.62 -15.61
N THR A 119 -24.07 12.42 -16.69
CA THR A 119 -23.50 12.06 -18.00
C THR A 119 -22.82 13.24 -18.65
N GLY A 120 -21.57 13.03 -19.08
CA GLY A 120 -21.02 13.68 -20.26
C GLY A 120 -20.63 15.14 -20.11
N THR A 121 -19.43 15.37 -19.59
CA THR A 121 -18.43 16.25 -20.22
C THR A 121 -17.07 15.59 -20.05
N GLN A 122 -16.09 15.88 -20.90
CA GLN A 122 -14.77 15.24 -20.90
C GLN A 122 -14.00 15.39 -19.56
N ASP A 123 -14.47 16.22 -18.62
CA ASP A 123 -13.94 16.39 -17.26
C ASP A 123 -14.73 15.65 -16.16
N THR A 124 -15.82 14.96 -16.49
CA THR A 124 -16.78 14.43 -15.50
C THR A 124 -17.40 13.10 -15.90
N GLN A 125 -16.65 12.13 -16.45
CA GLN A 125 -17.20 10.78 -16.65
C GLN A 125 -17.41 10.10 -15.28
N PRO A 126 -18.66 9.81 -14.86
CA PRO A 126 -18.91 9.01 -13.67
C PRO A 126 -18.48 7.56 -13.93
N TYR A 127 -17.82 6.97 -12.95
CA TYR A 127 -17.22 5.65 -13.03
C TYR A 127 -18.28 4.55 -13.22
N LYS A 128 -18.19 3.79 -14.33
CA LYS A 128 -18.91 2.51 -14.54
C LYS A 128 -18.21 1.36 -13.78
N GLY A 129 -18.13 1.48 -12.46
CA GLY A 129 -17.60 0.45 -11.57
C GLY A 129 -18.65 -0.42 -10.88
N VAL A 130 -19.92 -0.02 -10.96
CA VAL A 130 -21.02 -0.83 -10.44
C VAL A 130 -21.11 -2.07 -11.33
N GLY A 131 -20.84 -3.24 -10.76
CA GLY A 131 -20.83 -4.51 -11.49
C GLY A 131 -22.06 -4.68 -12.38
N LYS A 132 -21.84 -5.02 -13.66
CA LYS A 132 -22.83 -5.50 -14.66
C LYS A 132 -24.21 -4.79 -14.72
N GLY A 133 -24.36 -3.60 -14.17
CA GLY A 133 -25.57 -2.79 -14.25
C GLY A 133 -25.24 -1.47 -14.90
N GLU A 134 -25.96 -1.12 -15.96
CA GLU A 134 -25.90 0.21 -16.56
C GLU A 134 -26.21 1.24 -15.46
N ALA A 135 -25.22 2.04 -15.05
CA ALA A 135 -25.46 3.15 -14.15
C ALA A 135 -26.37 4.14 -14.87
N SER A 136 -27.62 4.26 -14.41
CA SER A 136 -28.56 5.25 -14.89
C SER A 136 -28.10 6.64 -14.50
N VAL A 137 -28.21 7.60 -15.43
CA VAL A 137 -27.99 9.03 -15.18
C VAL A 137 -28.91 9.49 -14.05
N GLY A 138 -28.36 10.11 -13.00
CA GLY A 138 -29.13 10.57 -11.84
C GLY A 138 -28.48 10.27 -10.48
N GLU A 139 -29.25 10.46 -9.41
CA GLU A 139 -28.84 10.12 -8.05
C GLU A 139 -28.66 8.60 -7.91
N THR A 140 -27.43 8.18 -7.68
CA THR A 140 -27.07 6.79 -7.41
C THR A 140 -26.74 6.64 -5.94
N LYS A 141 -27.30 5.60 -5.31
CA LYS A 141 -26.99 5.24 -3.93
C LYS A 141 -25.67 4.46 -3.91
N VAL A 142 -24.66 5.00 -3.23
CA VAL A 142 -23.32 4.45 -3.14
C VAL A 142 -23.03 4.10 -1.68
N THR A 143 -22.62 2.86 -1.42
CA THR A 143 -22.22 2.42 -0.08
C THR A 143 -20.73 2.13 -0.07
N PHE A 144 -19.99 2.76 0.84
CA PHE A 144 -18.55 2.60 1.00
C PHE A 144 -18.15 2.69 2.48
N PRO A 145 -17.05 2.05 2.90
CA PRO A 145 -16.44 2.35 4.20
C PRO A 145 -15.67 3.68 4.13
N LEU A 146 -15.69 4.46 5.21
CA LEU A 146 -14.71 5.55 5.39
C LEU A 146 -13.30 4.97 5.54
N GLY A 147 -12.26 5.78 5.39
CA GLY A 147 -10.90 5.38 5.77
C GLY A 147 -10.66 5.54 7.27
N ALA A 148 -9.54 5.00 7.77
CA ALA A 148 -9.12 5.26 9.15
C ALA A 148 -8.75 6.74 9.35
N ALA A 149 -8.80 7.16 10.62
CA ALA A 149 -8.21 8.42 11.09
C ALA A 149 -7.19 8.12 12.18
N LEU A 150 -6.22 9.02 12.35
CA LEU A 150 -5.26 8.96 13.45
C LEU A 150 -5.43 10.17 14.36
N VAL A 151 -5.29 9.95 15.67
CA VAL A 151 -5.32 11.03 16.67
C VAL A 151 -4.03 11.00 17.48
N ALA A 152 -3.37 12.14 17.55
CA ALA A 152 -2.22 12.41 18.41
C ALA A 152 -2.57 13.53 19.39
N VAL A 153 -1.98 13.47 20.59
CA VAL A 153 -2.14 14.50 21.62
C VAL A 153 -0.80 15.21 21.79
N ASP A 154 -0.78 16.52 21.53
CA ASP A 154 0.35 17.39 21.80
C ASP A 154 0.09 18.12 23.12
N GLU A 155 0.55 17.52 24.22
CA GLU A 155 0.40 18.10 25.55
C GLU A 155 1.10 19.46 25.70
N PRO A 156 2.34 19.66 25.21
CA PRO A 156 3.03 20.95 25.32
C PRO A 156 2.27 22.12 24.68
N ARG A 157 1.66 21.91 23.50
CA ARG A 157 0.83 22.92 22.83
C ARG A 157 -0.63 22.89 23.26
N ARG A 158 -1.02 21.92 24.09
CA ARG A 158 -2.41 21.61 24.44
C ARG A 158 -3.30 21.49 23.19
N GLN A 159 -2.84 20.73 22.20
CA GLN A 159 -3.56 20.46 20.95
C GLN A 159 -3.86 18.97 20.81
N ILE A 160 -4.99 18.67 20.18
CA ILE A 160 -5.33 17.34 19.68
C ILE A 160 -5.23 17.42 18.16
N VAL A 161 -4.38 16.60 17.58
CA VAL A 161 -4.11 16.59 16.13
C VAL A 161 -4.78 15.37 15.53
N LEU A 162 -5.67 15.58 14.56
CA LEU A 162 -6.24 14.54 13.73
C LEU A 162 -5.50 14.49 12.39
N ASP A 163 -5.13 13.30 11.94
CA ASP A 163 -4.78 13.05 10.55
C ASP A 163 -5.95 12.33 9.89
N LEU A 164 -6.54 13.02 8.91
CA LEU A 164 -7.70 12.59 8.15
C LEU A 164 -7.36 12.28 6.69
N LEU A 165 -6.08 12.22 6.31
CA LEU A 165 -5.65 12.16 4.91
C LEU A 165 -6.37 11.05 4.09
N ALA A 166 -6.70 9.93 4.72
CA ALA A 166 -7.45 8.83 4.11
C ALA A 166 -8.93 8.74 4.47
N THR A 167 -9.39 9.54 5.41
CA THR A 167 -10.66 9.31 6.10
C THR A 167 -11.86 9.56 5.20
N PHE A 168 -11.92 10.73 4.57
CA PHE A 168 -13.07 11.16 3.78
C PHE A 168 -12.76 11.04 2.28
N PRO A 169 -13.44 10.13 1.54
CA PRO A 169 -13.17 9.90 0.13
C PRO A 169 -13.72 11.02 -0.77
N GLU A 170 -13.10 11.19 -1.94
CA GLU A 170 -13.61 12.03 -3.02
C GLU A 170 -14.66 11.30 -3.86
N ILE A 171 -15.64 12.04 -4.38
CA ILE A 171 -16.72 11.50 -5.22
C ILE A 171 -16.54 11.80 -6.71
N ASN A 172 -15.57 12.62 -7.11
CA ASN A 172 -15.34 12.99 -8.51
C ASN A 172 -13.90 13.47 -8.79
N GLY A 173 -13.59 13.71 -10.06
CA GLY A 173 -12.30 14.26 -10.51
C GLY A 173 -12.07 15.75 -10.19
N ARG A 174 -13.03 16.42 -9.54
CA ARG A 174 -12.84 17.78 -9.00
C ARG A 174 -12.46 17.77 -7.52
N HIS A 175 -12.17 16.60 -6.96
CA HIS A 175 -11.79 16.43 -5.56
C HIS A 175 -12.87 16.82 -4.55
N HIS A 176 -14.14 16.87 -4.96
CA HIS A 176 -15.23 17.06 -4.00
C HIS A 176 -15.26 15.88 -3.04
N LYS A 177 -15.27 16.19 -1.75
CA LYS A 177 -15.39 15.21 -0.67
C LYS A 177 -16.83 14.72 -0.57
N VAL A 178 -16.98 13.48 -0.13
CA VAL A 178 -18.31 12.97 0.16
C VAL A 178 -18.93 13.74 1.32
N ASP A 179 -20.14 14.25 1.13
CA ASP A 179 -20.85 14.97 2.17
C ASP A 179 -21.42 13.98 3.19
N VAL A 180 -20.86 14.01 4.40
CA VAL A 180 -21.30 13.22 5.55
C VAL A 180 -21.97 14.10 6.62
N GLY A 181 -22.35 15.32 6.24
CA GLY A 181 -22.82 16.35 7.15
C GLY A 181 -21.69 16.97 7.97
N LYS A 182 -22.06 17.67 9.04
CA LYS A 182 -21.08 18.25 9.97
C LYS A 182 -20.48 17.15 10.83
N VAL A 183 -19.16 17.19 11.01
CA VAL A 183 -18.41 16.22 11.81
C VAL A 183 -17.77 16.91 13.01
N GLY A 184 -17.77 16.23 14.15
CA GLY A 184 -17.12 16.68 15.36
C GLY A 184 -16.25 15.60 16.00
N LEU A 185 -15.14 16.01 16.62
CA LEU A 185 -14.34 15.14 17.48
C LEU A 185 -14.92 15.13 18.90
N TRP A 186 -15.02 13.93 19.46
CA TRP A 186 -15.46 13.68 20.82
C TRP A 186 -14.47 12.80 21.56
N LEU A 187 -14.33 13.04 22.86
CA LEU A 187 -13.62 12.20 23.81
C LEU A 187 -14.63 11.68 24.84
N ASP A 188 -14.99 10.40 24.73
CA ASP A 188 -16.13 9.82 25.42
C ASP A 188 -17.41 10.66 25.20
N SER A 189 -17.86 11.39 26.22
CA SER A 189 -19.02 12.30 26.15
C SER A 189 -18.65 13.78 26.00
N HIS A 190 -17.36 14.12 25.92
CA HIS A 190 -16.89 15.51 25.82
C HIS A 190 -16.73 15.90 24.36
N TYR A 191 -17.39 16.98 23.96
CA TYR A 191 -17.19 17.57 22.64
C TYR A 191 -15.87 18.35 22.61
N ILE A 192 -14.98 17.99 21.70
CA ILE A 192 -13.68 18.65 21.56
C ILE A 192 -13.79 19.82 20.58
N GLY A 193 -14.38 19.59 19.41
CA GLY A 193 -14.51 20.63 18.40
C GLY A 193 -14.96 20.13 17.02
N PRO A 194 -15.26 21.08 16.10
CA PRO A 194 -15.68 20.76 14.74
C PRO A 194 -14.49 20.27 13.91
N VAL A 195 -14.74 19.32 13.02
CA VAL A 195 -13.72 18.76 12.12
C VAL A 195 -14.06 19.17 10.69
N ALA A 196 -13.23 20.05 10.11
CA ALA A 196 -13.32 20.42 8.71
C ALA A 196 -12.72 19.32 7.84
N TYR A 197 -13.44 18.90 6.81
CA TYR A 197 -13.00 17.82 5.91
C TYR A 197 -13.31 18.11 4.44
N ASP A 198 -13.75 19.33 4.10
CA ASP A 198 -14.03 19.69 2.71
C ASP A 198 -12.75 19.78 1.87
N GLN A 199 -12.92 20.00 0.56
CA GLN A 199 -11.80 20.08 -0.36
C GLN A 199 -10.79 21.17 0.05
N ALA A 200 -11.27 22.36 0.42
CA ALA A 200 -10.41 23.48 0.78
C ALA A 200 -9.58 23.17 2.04
N ALA A 201 -10.18 22.51 3.04
CA ALA A 201 -9.46 22.08 4.24
C ALA A 201 -8.35 21.07 3.90
N TYR A 202 -8.61 20.11 3.01
CA TYR A 202 -7.59 19.16 2.57
C TYR A 202 -6.49 19.83 1.75
N GLU A 203 -6.82 20.72 0.81
CA GLU A 203 -5.81 21.45 0.02
C GLU A 203 -4.91 22.32 0.90
N GLN A 204 -5.44 22.86 2.00
CA GLN A 204 -4.68 23.69 2.93
C GLN A 204 -3.79 22.89 3.88
N SER A 205 -4.24 21.72 4.36
CA SER A 205 -3.64 21.02 5.51
C SER A 205 -3.33 19.54 5.26
N ALA A 206 -3.62 19.03 4.06
CA ALA A 206 -3.63 17.61 3.74
C ALA A 206 -4.54 16.77 4.67
N GLY A 207 -5.61 17.39 5.21
CA GLY A 207 -6.52 16.73 6.14
C GLY A 207 -5.98 16.64 7.57
N VAL A 208 -4.92 17.38 7.91
CA VAL A 208 -4.47 17.54 9.30
C VAL A 208 -5.28 18.62 9.98
N VAL A 209 -5.99 18.25 11.05
CA VAL A 209 -6.83 19.17 11.83
C VAL A 209 -6.29 19.27 13.25
N GLU A 210 -5.94 20.48 13.69
CA GLU A 210 -5.57 20.75 15.07
C GLU A 210 -6.75 21.35 15.84
N LEU A 211 -7.09 20.76 16.98
CA LEU A 211 -8.13 21.24 17.88
C LEU A 211 -7.54 21.54 19.25
N PRO A 212 -7.87 22.69 19.85
CA PRO A 212 -7.39 23.01 21.20
C PRO A 212 -8.00 22.05 22.20
N TRP A 213 -7.19 21.61 23.15
CA TRP A 213 -7.63 20.83 24.30
C TRP A 213 -8.56 21.69 25.18
N PRO A 214 -9.86 21.34 25.34
CA PRO A 214 -10.80 22.05 26.22
C PRO A 214 -10.32 22.12 27.68
N ALA A 215 -10.68 23.18 28.40
CA ALA A 215 -10.17 23.44 29.75
C ALA A 215 -10.62 22.40 30.79
N ASP A 216 -11.77 21.78 30.58
CA ASP A 216 -12.42 20.77 31.43
C ASP A 216 -11.95 19.34 31.14
N VAL A 217 -11.30 19.10 29.99
CA VAL A 217 -10.67 17.83 29.69
C VAL A 217 -9.32 17.76 30.43
N THR A 218 -8.91 16.58 30.92
CA THR A 218 -7.63 16.38 31.61
C THR A 218 -6.65 15.54 30.76
N ALA A 219 -5.36 15.56 31.08
CA ALA A 219 -4.39 14.67 30.44
C ALA A 219 -4.75 13.19 30.66
N ASP A 220 -5.23 12.84 31.85
CA ASP A 220 -5.71 11.49 32.17
C ASP A 220 -6.93 11.09 31.34
N MET A 221 -7.86 12.01 31.11
CA MET A 221 -8.99 11.78 30.20
C MET A 221 -8.51 11.59 28.76
N LEU A 222 -7.57 12.42 28.31
CA LEU A 222 -6.99 12.26 26.97
C LEU A 222 -6.31 10.91 26.87
N LYS A 223 -5.50 10.50 27.83
CA LYS A 223 -4.80 9.21 27.83
C LYS A 223 -5.74 8.00 27.86
N ASN A 224 -6.80 8.05 28.66
CA ASN A 224 -7.63 6.89 28.95
C ASN A 224 -8.98 6.87 28.20
N GLY A 225 -9.60 8.02 27.97
CA GLY A 225 -10.88 8.15 27.26
C GLY A 225 -10.78 7.80 25.79
N ARG A 226 -11.91 7.58 25.10
CA ARG A 226 -11.96 7.10 23.71
C ARG A 226 -12.33 8.20 22.73
N PHE A 227 -11.58 8.30 21.64
CA PHE A 227 -11.91 9.27 20.59
C PHE A 227 -12.94 8.72 19.59
N ARG A 228 -13.84 9.61 19.15
CA ARG A 228 -14.89 9.30 18.17
C ARG A 228 -15.12 10.49 17.25
N LEU A 229 -15.36 10.22 15.98
CA LEU A 229 -15.92 11.17 15.03
C LEU A 229 -17.42 10.91 14.90
N LEU A 230 -18.23 11.89 15.31
CA LEU A 230 -19.69 11.85 15.21
C LEU A 230 -20.16 12.80 14.12
N GLY A 231 -21.12 12.33 13.32
CA GLY A 231 -21.86 13.15 12.36
C GLY A 231 -23.08 13.79 13.03
N ASN A 232 -23.51 14.93 12.52
CA ASN A 232 -24.64 15.68 13.10
C ASN A 232 -26.02 15.01 12.92
N ASP A 233 -26.17 14.06 12.00
CA ASP A 233 -27.47 13.40 11.74
C ASP A 233 -27.78 12.27 12.74
N ASP A 234 -26.75 11.75 13.42
CA ASP A 234 -26.89 10.80 14.54
C ASP A 234 -25.72 11.00 15.53
N PRO A 235 -25.91 11.80 16.61
CA PRO A 235 -24.87 12.04 17.60
C PRO A 235 -24.61 10.83 18.51
N HIS A 236 -25.31 9.71 18.31
CA HIS A 236 -25.14 8.50 19.11
C HIS A 236 -24.35 7.42 18.38
N THR A 237 -24.40 7.40 17.04
CA THR A 237 -23.66 6.44 16.22
C THR A 237 -22.39 7.07 15.65
N PRO A 238 -21.19 6.67 16.10
CA PRO A 238 -19.94 7.15 15.51
C PRO A 238 -19.81 6.75 14.04
N LEU A 239 -19.34 7.70 13.24
CA LEU A 239 -18.86 7.42 11.88
C LEU A 239 -17.60 6.55 11.97
N ILE A 240 -16.69 6.98 12.84
CA ILE A 240 -15.37 6.36 13.07
C ILE A 240 -15.08 6.45 14.56
N ALA A 241 -14.60 5.35 15.14
CA ALA A 241 -14.28 5.28 16.56
C ALA A 241 -12.98 4.53 16.79
N GLU A 242 -12.31 4.85 17.88
CA GLU A 242 -11.19 4.07 18.35
C GLU A 242 -11.64 2.65 18.75
N CYS A 243 -10.91 1.64 18.30
CA CYS A 243 -11.24 0.24 18.63
C CYS A 243 -10.98 -0.07 20.10
N ASP A 244 -11.81 -0.93 20.70
CA ASP A 244 -11.67 -1.30 22.12
C ASP A 244 -10.30 -1.90 22.44
N ASP A 245 -9.79 -2.74 21.54
CA ASP A 245 -8.49 -3.39 21.73
C ASP A 245 -7.31 -2.63 21.11
N ASP A 246 -7.51 -1.52 20.38
CA ASP A 246 -6.56 -0.67 19.60
C ASP A 246 -5.08 -1.12 19.49
N TRP A 247 -4.87 -2.40 19.16
CA TRP A 247 -3.55 -2.95 18.92
C TRP A 247 -3.22 -2.76 17.44
N LEU A 248 -1.98 -2.30 17.21
CA LEU A 248 -1.44 -2.15 15.87
C LEU A 248 -0.12 -2.90 15.79
N VAL A 249 -0.02 -3.84 14.85
CA VAL A 249 1.20 -4.57 14.58
C VAL A 249 1.79 -4.08 13.26
N VAL A 250 3.03 -3.62 13.31
CA VAL A 250 3.72 -2.98 12.18
C VAL A 250 5.06 -3.67 11.97
N THR A 251 5.45 -3.81 10.72
CA THR A 251 6.84 -4.10 10.35
C THR A 251 7.21 -3.23 9.15
N ASP A 252 8.48 -2.86 9.01
CA ASP A 252 8.99 -2.25 7.77
C ASP A 252 9.35 -3.33 6.72
N ASN A 253 9.44 -4.61 7.12
CA ASN A 253 9.74 -5.75 6.24
C ASN A 253 8.48 -6.31 5.53
N ARG A 254 7.71 -5.44 4.83
CA ARG A 254 6.38 -5.81 4.29
C ARG A 254 6.38 -6.42 2.89
N ALA A 255 7.50 -6.40 2.18
CA ALA A 255 7.65 -6.95 0.83
C ALA A 255 9.07 -7.50 0.68
N THR A 256 9.35 -8.60 1.38
CA THR A 256 10.69 -9.18 1.44
C THR A 256 10.85 -10.24 0.35
N TYR A 257 12.04 -10.31 -0.25
CA TYR A 257 12.39 -11.34 -1.24
C TYR A 257 13.32 -12.36 -0.58
N ALA A 258 13.17 -13.64 -0.94
CA ALA A 258 13.95 -14.73 -0.39
C ALA A 258 14.13 -15.88 -1.40
N GLU A 259 15.18 -16.66 -1.24
CA GLU A 259 15.35 -17.97 -1.86
C GLU A 259 14.91 -19.09 -0.92
N ILE A 260 14.63 -20.28 -1.45
CA ILE A 260 14.31 -21.44 -0.62
C ILE A 260 15.53 -21.80 0.24
N GLY A 261 15.30 -21.95 1.54
CA GLY A 261 16.34 -22.18 2.55
C GLY A 261 16.77 -20.91 3.29
N ASP A 262 16.46 -19.73 2.76
CA ASP A 262 16.81 -18.47 3.42
C ASP A 262 16.06 -18.27 4.73
N THR A 263 16.73 -17.64 5.68
CA THR A 263 16.09 -17.08 6.87
C THR A 263 15.57 -15.68 6.57
N VAL A 264 14.26 -15.52 6.60
CA VAL A 264 13.57 -14.25 6.45
C VAL A 264 13.36 -13.64 7.83
N THR A 265 13.70 -12.36 7.97
CA THR A 265 13.59 -11.64 9.24
C THR A 265 12.54 -10.53 9.14
N LEU A 266 11.57 -10.54 10.06
CA LEU A 266 10.55 -9.51 10.18
C LEU A 266 10.74 -8.76 11.50
N ALA A 267 11.13 -7.49 11.44
CA ALA A 267 11.19 -6.61 12.60
C ALA A 267 9.77 -6.11 12.92
N VAL A 268 9.15 -6.74 13.91
CA VAL A 268 7.77 -6.47 14.35
C VAL A 268 7.79 -5.47 15.49
N ARG A 269 6.90 -4.47 15.40
CA ARG A 269 6.58 -3.54 16.48
C ARG A 269 5.09 -3.62 16.78
N VAL A 270 4.74 -3.61 18.06
CA VAL A 270 3.37 -3.66 18.56
C VAL A 270 3.09 -2.38 19.33
N TYR A 271 2.03 -1.68 18.92
CA TYR A 271 1.57 -0.46 19.54
C TYR A 271 0.19 -0.65 20.12
N ARG A 272 -0.10 0.06 21.21
CA ARG A 272 -1.43 0.23 21.78
C ARG A 272 -1.68 1.72 21.93
N ARG A 273 -2.72 2.24 21.27
CA ARG A 273 -3.08 3.67 21.34
C ARG A 273 -1.90 4.60 20.98
N GLY A 274 -1.14 4.23 19.94
CA GLY A 274 -0.01 5.03 19.44
C GLY A 274 1.30 4.87 20.21
N GLU A 275 1.31 4.26 21.39
CA GLU A 275 2.52 3.99 22.16
C GLU A 275 2.99 2.55 21.97
N LEU A 276 4.30 2.29 22.05
CA LEU A 276 4.81 0.92 22.06
C LEU A 276 4.18 0.14 23.22
N ALA A 277 3.89 -1.13 22.99
CA ALA A 277 3.30 -2.00 23.99
C ALA A 277 4.17 -2.05 25.26
N GLN A 278 3.60 -1.62 26.40
CA GLN A 278 4.30 -1.63 27.69
C GLN A 278 4.23 -2.99 28.39
N GLU A 279 3.38 -3.89 27.90
CA GLU A 279 3.22 -5.26 28.35
C GLU A 279 3.66 -6.24 27.27
N ALA A 280 3.94 -7.49 27.66
CA ALA A 280 4.18 -8.55 26.68
C ALA A 280 2.90 -8.89 25.93
N VAL A 281 2.99 -9.04 24.61
CA VAL A 281 1.85 -9.29 23.72
C VAL A 281 2.09 -10.57 22.93
N THR A 282 1.17 -11.53 23.08
CA THR A 282 1.17 -12.72 22.24
C THR A 282 0.54 -12.40 20.89
N LEU A 283 1.26 -12.72 19.81
CA LEU A 283 0.77 -12.67 18.44
C LEU A 283 0.59 -14.09 17.92
N ARG A 284 -0.52 -14.33 17.24
CA ARG A 284 -0.75 -15.52 16.42
C ARG A 284 -0.48 -15.20 14.96
N LEU A 285 0.22 -16.12 14.27
CA LEU A 285 0.63 -15.95 12.88
C LEU A 285 -0.24 -16.80 11.96
N GLY A 286 -0.82 -16.17 10.94
CA GLY A 286 -1.54 -16.84 9.86
C GLY A 286 -0.77 -16.72 8.55
N GLN A 287 -0.75 -17.77 7.73
CA GLN A 287 -0.15 -17.72 6.39
C GLN A 287 -1.19 -17.89 5.30
N TYR A 288 -1.08 -17.10 4.25
CA TYR A 288 -2.01 -17.12 3.14
C TYR A 288 -1.26 -17.02 1.81
N ALA A 289 -1.81 -17.63 0.76
CA ALA A 289 -1.29 -17.53 -0.59
C ALA A 289 -2.40 -17.78 -1.62
N ASP A 290 -2.16 -17.35 -2.86
CA ASP A 290 -2.99 -17.74 -3.99
C ASP A 290 -2.78 -19.22 -4.32
N ARG A 291 -3.88 -19.98 -4.39
CA ARG A 291 -3.89 -21.36 -4.86
C ARG A 291 -4.72 -21.46 -6.14
N VAL A 292 -4.19 -22.20 -7.12
CA VAL A 292 -4.93 -22.57 -8.32
C VAL A 292 -5.87 -23.70 -7.95
N LEU A 293 -7.18 -23.46 -8.02
CA LEU A 293 -8.18 -24.44 -7.62
C LEU A 293 -8.44 -25.49 -8.72
N SER A 294 -8.32 -25.09 -9.99
CA SER A 294 -8.47 -26.00 -11.13
C SER A 294 -7.83 -25.36 -12.39
N PRO A 295 -7.20 -26.16 -13.27
CA PRO A 295 -6.94 -25.70 -14.64
C PRO A 295 -8.29 -25.41 -15.30
N THR A 296 -8.40 -24.27 -15.99
CA THR A 296 -9.62 -23.93 -16.72
C THR A 296 -9.85 -24.92 -17.85
N THR A 297 -11.02 -25.56 -17.86
CA THR A 297 -11.50 -26.38 -18.98
C THR A 297 -12.33 -25.58 -19.97
N SER A 298 -12.60 -24.29 -19.70
CA SER A 298 -13.38 -23.41 -20.56
C SER A 298 -12.49 -22.76 -21.64
N PRO A 299 -12.81 -22.89 -22.93
CA PRO A 299 -12.15 -22.14 -24.00
C PRO A 299 -12.32 -20.62 -23.87
N ASP A 300 -13.41 -20.18 -23.22
CA ASP A 300 -13.80 -18.76 -23.14
C ASP A 300 -13.19 -18.02 -21.93
N ASP A 301 -12.66 -18.76 -20.95
CA ASP A 301 -11.93 -18.20 -19.81
C ASP A 301 -10.69 -19.07 -19.56
N PRO A 302 -9.56 -18.81 -20.24
CA PRO A 302 -8.36 -19.62 -20.15
C PRO A 302 -7.52 -19.33 -18.90
N MET A 303 -7.99 -18.45 -18.00
CA MET A 303 -7.22 -18.07 -16.81
C MET A 303 -7.52 -19.01 -15.64
N PRO A 304 -6.51 -19.74 -15.11
CA PRO A 304 -6.71 -20.63 -13.98
C PRO A 304 -7.38 -19.89 -12.82
N ASN A 305 -8.47 -20.46 -12.31
CA ASN A 305 -9.19 -19.87 -11.19
C ASN A 305 -8.28 -19.92 -9.95
N LYS A 306 -7.88 -18.75 -9.47
CA LYS A 306 -7.04 -18.59 -8.27
C LYS A 306 -7.91 -18.14 -7.12
N GLN A 307 -7.73 -18.78 -5.97
CA GLN A 307 -8.34 -18.36 -4.72
C GLN A 307 -7.24 -18.06 -3.72
N PHE A 308 -7.36 -16.92 -3.05
CA PHE A 308 -6.54 -16.59 -1.91
C PHE A 308 -7.03 -17.39 -0.70
N VAL A 309 -6.21 -18.28 -0.17
CA VAL A 309 -6.59 -19.22 0.90
C VAL A 309 -5.63 -19.13 2.08
N ARG A 310 -6.14 -19.48 3.26
CA ARG A 310 -5.30 -19.77 4.41
C ARG A 310 -4.56 -21.08 4.15
N LEU A 311 -3.27 -21.09 4.41
CA LEU A 311 -2.46 -22.30 4.32
C LEU A 311 -2.53 -23.07 5.64
N GLU A 312 -2.45 -24.38 5.55
CA GLU A 312 -2.22 -25.27 6.70
C GLU A 312 -0.71 -25.56 6.83
N PRO A 313 -0.20 -25.97 8.01
CA PRO A 313 1.24 -26.09 8.26
C PRO A 313 2.03 -26.90 7.22
N ASP A 314 1.46 -28.01 6.75
CA ASP A 314 2.08 -28.85 5.71
C ASP A 314 2.24 -28.12 4.37
N ASP A 315 1.45 -27.09 4.13
CA ASP A 315 1.35 -26.31 2.90
C ASP A 315 2.08 -24.96 2.95
N TYR A 316 2.70 -24.63 4.09
CA TYR A 316 3.36 -23.35 4.30
C TYR A 316 4.46 -23.06 3.27
N LEU A 317 4.49 -21.84 2.75
CA LEU A 317 5.61 -21.31 1.97
C LEU A 317 6.77 -20.90 2.88
N LEU A 318 6.45 -20.40 4.09
CA LEU A 318 7.37 -20.04 5.15
C LEU A 318 7.17 -20.96 6.36
N GLU A 319 8.23 -21.64 6.80
CA GLU A 319 8.23 -22.26 8.12
C GLU A 319 8.27 -21.16 9.17
N MET A 320 7.28 -21.17 10.06
CA MET A 320 7.04 -20.14 11.05
C MET A 320 6.36 -20.73 12.29
N PRO A 321 6.58 -20.16 13.48
CA PRO A 321 5.84 -20.57 14.67
C PRO A 321 4.35 -20.18 14.54
N GLU A 322 3.46 -20.91 15.21
CA GLU A 322 2.04 -20.53 15.28
C GLU A 322 1.84 -19.24 16.08
N THR A 323 2.62 -19.06 17.15
CA THR A 323 2.57 -17.91 18.04
C THR A 323 3.96 -17.37 18.34
N VAL A 324 4.05 -16.08 18.59
CA VAL A 324 5.25 -15.40 19.09
C VAL A 324 4.87 -14.45 20.22
N VAL A 325 5.74 -14.32 21.22
CA VAL A 325 5.54 -13.34 22.31
C VAL A 325 6.44 -12.15 22.07
N VAL A 326 5.82 -10.99 21.82
CA VAL A 326 6.51 -9.70 21.77
C VAL A 326 6.72 -9.23 23.20
N PRO A 327 7.96 -8.99 23.67
CA PRO A 327 8.20 -8.55 25.04
C PRO A 327 7.64 -7.16 25.30
N ALA A 328 7.55 -6.80 26.59
CA ALA A 328 7.33 -5.41 27.00
C ALA A 328 8.36 -4.48 26.34
N GLY A 329 7.91 -3.31 25.91
CA GLY A 329 8.63 -2.44 24.97
C GLY A 329 8.19 -2.66 23.52
N GLY A 330 7.36 -3.66 23.23
CA GLY A 330 6.60 -3.77 21.99
C GLY A 330 7.44 -4.06 20.74
N GLN A 331 8.62 -4.66 20.87
CA GLN A 331 9.51 -4.93 19.73
C GLN A 331 10.00 -6.39 19.73
N LEU A 332 9.96 -7.03 18.56
CA LEU A 332 10.45 -8.39 18.36
C LEU A 332 10.99 -8.58 16.94
N THR A 333 12.04 -9.37 16.81
CA THR A 333 12.50 -9.87 15.52
C THR A 333 12.01 -11.30 15.30
N VAL A 334 11.06 -11.48 14.40
CA VAL A 334 10.54 -12.80 14.02
C VAL A 334 11.40 -13.38 12.90
N ARG A 335 11.87 -14.62 13.06
CA ARG A 335 12.66 -15.34 12.05
C ARG A 335 11.82 -16.46 11.45
N LEU A 336 11.75 -16.48 10.13
CA LEU A 336 11.01 -17.44 9.32
C LEU A 336 11.97 -18.13 8.36
N THR A 337 11.67 -19.34 7.91
CA THR A 337 12.50 -20.02 6.89
C THR A 337 11.69 -20.21 5.61
N ALA A 338 12.22 -19.76 4.47
CA ALA A 338 11.58 -19.98 3.18
C ALA A 338 11.65 -21.46 2.77
N ARG A 339 10.51 -22.08 2.49
CA ARG A 339 10.38 -23.52 2.20
C ARG A 339 9.95 -23.81 0.77
N ARG A 340 9.06 -23.00 0.21
CA ARG A 340 8.45 -23.24 -1.11
C ARG A 340 8.33 -21.94 -1.88
N PRO A 341 8.43 -21.99 -3.22
CA PRO A 341 8.34 -20.80 -4.03
C PRO A 341 6.90 -20.28 -4.05
N GLY A 342 6.73 -18.96 -4.13
CA GLY A 342 5.43 -18.32 -4.14
C GLY A 342 5.42 -16.97 -3.44
N ILE A 343 4.23 -16.42 -3.23
CA ILE A 343 4.02 -15.18 -2.45
C ILE A 343 3.20 -15.56 -1.23
N GLY A 344 3.82 -15.49 -0.06
CA GLY A 344 3.18 -15.75 1.23
C GLY A 344 2.84 -14.45 1.93
N MET A 345 1.59 -14.28 2.34
CA MET A 345 1.18 -13.25 3.29
C MET A 345 1.23 -13.83 4.70
N VAL A 346 1.98 -13.19 5.59
CA VAL A 346 2.00 -13.46 7.04
C VAL A 346 1.11 -12.44 7.73
N LEU A 347 -0.03 -12.88 8.25
CA LEU A 347 -0.98 -12.10 9.05
C LEU A 347 -0.59 -12.16 10.53
N PHE A 348 -0.59 -11.00 11.18
CA PHE A 348 -0.39 -10.87 12.63
C PHE A 348 -1.74 -10.64 13.31
N VAL A 349 -2.11 -11.54 14.22
CA VAL A 349 -3.33 -11.45 15.02
C VAL A 349 -2.95 -11.33 16.49
N VAL A 350 -3.52 -10.40 17.23
CA VAL A 350 -3.21 -10.21 18.66
C VAL A 350 -4.08 -11.14 19.51
N GLY A 351 -3.46 -11.76 20.51
CA GLY A 351 -4.10 -12.69 21.45
C GLY A 351 -3.77 -14.15 21.15
N GLU A 352 -3.59 -14.93 22.21
CA GLU A 352 -3.21 -16.35 22.14
C GLU A 352 -4.37 -17.22 21.64
N GLU A 353 -5.57 -16.99 22.18
CA GLU A 353 -6.78 -17.75 21.84
C GLU A 353 -7.50 -17.19 20.61
N THR A 354 -7.07 -16.02 20.09
CA THR A 354 -7.68 -15.41 18.91
C THR A 354 -7.40 -16.28 17.68
N ALA A 355 -8.47 -16.76 17.06
CA ALA A 355 -8.35 -17.58 15.86
C ALA A 355 -7.80 -16.76 14.69
N VAL A 356 -6.94 -17.39 13.88
CA VAL A 356 -6.52 -16.84 12.60
C VAL A 356 -7.73 -16.87 11.64
N PRO A 357 -8.19 -15.71 11.14
CA PRO A 357 -9.44 -15.61 10.39
C PRO A 357 -9.40 -16.30 9.03
N ASP A 358 -10.57 -16.67 8.51
CA ASP A 358 -10.72 -17.03 7.10
C ASP A 358 -10.36 -15.82 6.20
N PRO A 359 -9.76 -16.02 5.00
CA PRO A 359 -9.42 -14.92 4.10
C PRO A 359 -10.58 -13.96 3.80
N THR A 360 -11.82 -14.44 3.80
CA THR A 360 -13.01 -13.63 3.52
C THR A 360 -13.42 -12.74 4.69
N ALA A 361 -12.96 -13.04 5.90
CA ALA A 361 -13.23 -12.28 7.11
C ALA A 361 -12.15 -11.22 7.41
N ILE A 362 -11.07 -11.16 6.63
CA ILE A 362 -9.99 -10.19 6.82
C ILE A 362 -10.39 -8.85 6.19
N ASP A 363 -10.42 -7.80 7.01
CA ASP A 363 -10.40 -6.44 6.48
C ASP A 363 -8.96 -6.07 6.09
N TYR A 364 -8.60 -6.30 4.83
CA TYR A 364 -7.26 -6.06 4.30
C TYR A 364 -6.84 -4.58 4.33
N ILE A 365 -7.78 -3.65 4.52
CA ILE A 365 -7.49 -2.23 4.68
C ILE A 365 -6.83 -2.00 6.04
N TYR A 366 -7.31 -2.66 7.08
CA TYR A 366 -6.89 -2.43 8.48
C TYR A 366 -6.02 -3.53 9.07
N ALA A 367 -5.87 -4.65 8.37
CA ALA A 367 -5.09 -5.80 8.82
C ALA A 367 -3.58 -5.53 8.92
N SER A 368 -2.98 -6.18 9.90
CA SER A 368 -1.52 -6.18 10.13
C SER A 368 -0.91 -7.40 9.45
N TYR A 369 -0.15 -7.21 8.38
CA TYR A 369 0.49 -8.30 7.65
C TYR A 369 1.79 -7.86 6.96
N ALA A 370 2.60 -8.84 6.60
CA ALA A 370 3.78 -8.72 5.75
C ALA A 370 3.70 -9.71 4.59
N ASN A 371 4.21 -9.34 3.42
CA ASN A 371 4.37 -10.25 2.30
C ASN A 371 5.83 -10.67 2.16
N VAL A 372 6.03 -11.95 1.87
CA VAL A 372 7.32 -12.51 1.51
C VAL A 372 7.18 -13.22 0.18
N ARG A 373 8.05 -12.88 -0.76
CA ARG A 373 8.13 -13.50 -2.08
C ARG A 373 9.33 -14.42 -2.11
N ILE A 374 9.06 -15.70 -2.31
CA ILE A 374 10.08 -16.74 -2.36
C ILE A 374 10.27 -17.13 -3.83
N PHE A 375 11.49 -17.01 -4.33
CA PHE A 375 11.81 -17.29 -5.72
C PHE A 375 11.70 -18.79 -6.04
N PRO A 376 11.31 -19.14 -7.28
CA PRO A 376 11.50 -20.49 -7.80
C PRO A 376 13.00 -20.82 -7.87
N GLN A 377 13.33 -22.10 -7.62
CA GLN A 377 14.68 -22.64 -7.78
C GLN A 377 14.98 -22.95 -9.25
N ASP A 378 14.90 -21.94 -10.11
CA ASP A 378 15.34 -22.08 -11.50
C ASP A 378 16.86 -22.37 -11.50
N ASN A 379 17.31 -23.39 -12.22
CA ASN A 379 18.73 -23.71 -12.38
C ASN A 379 19.03 -24.06 -13.84
N TYR A 380 20.03 -23.39 -14.41
CA TYR A 380 20.46 -23.54 -15.81
C TYR A 380 21.98 -23.74 -15.92
N ASP A 381 22.65 -24.11 -14.83
CA ASP A 381 24.10 -24.24 -14.79
C ASP A 381 24.62 -25.34 -15.73
N ASP A 382 23.86 -26.42 -15.88
CA ASP A 382 24.22 -27.56 -16.73
C ASP A 382 23.90 -27.35 -18.22
N VAL A 383 23.27 -26.23 -18.59
CA VAL A 383 22.99 -25.92 -20.00
C VAL A 383 24.28 -25.47 -20.69
N PRO A 384 24.77 -26.14 -21.75
CA PRO A 384 25.98 -25.72 -22.47
C PRO A 384 25.85 -24.34 -23.12
N ASP A 385 26.96 -23.63 -23.30
CA ASP A 385 26.95 -22.28 -23.92
C ASP A 385 26.39 -22.31 -25.35
N GLU A 386 26.67 -23.36 -26.12
CA GLU A 386 26.12 -23.52 -27.48
C GLU A 386 24.59 -23.64 -27.53
N GLU A 387 23.94 -24.04 -26.42
CA GLU A 387 22.49 -24.16 -26.32
C GLU A 387 21.81 -22.85 -25.89
N LEU A 388 22.59 -21.86 -25.43
CA LEU A 388 22.11 -20.53 -25.01
C LEU A 388 21.77 -19.64 -26.21
N THR A 389 20.93 -20.16 -27.10
CA THR A 389 20.44 -19.49 -28.30
C THR A 389 19.34 -18.48 -27.96
N TRP A 390 19.07 -17.53 -28.87
CA TRP A 390 17.97 -16.57 -28.70
C TRP A 390 16.62 -17.23 -28.41
N PRO A 391 16.15 -18.27 -29.13
CA PRO A 391 14.90 -18.95 -28.80
C PRO A 391 14.85 -19.46 -27.36
N PHE A 392 15.96 -19.98 -26.85
CA PHE A 392 16.06 -20.47 -25.47
C PHE A 392 15.88 -19.33 -24.47
N ILE A 393 16.66 -18.24 -24.62
CA ILE A 393 16.62 -17.09 -23.72
C ILE A 393 15.28 -16.35 -23.79
N TYR A 394 14.74 -16.17 -25.00
CA TYR A 394 13.42 -15.58 -25.18
C TYR A 394 12.37 -16.41 -24.46
N HIS A 395 12.37 -17.73 -24.62
CA HIS A 395 11.39 -18.61 -23.98
C HIS A 395 11.46 -18.56 -22.44
N HIS A 396 12.67 -18.65 -21.86
CA HIS A 396 12.86 -18.75 -20.41
C HIS A 396 12.86 -17.42 -19.66
N ILE A 397 13.17 -16.31 -20.34
CA ILE A 397 13.32 -14.98 -19.74
C ILE A 397 12.34 -13.98 -20.37
N PHE A 398 12.59 -13.57 -21.62
CA PHE A 398 11.99 -12.35 -22.17
C PHE A 398 10.52 -12.48 -22.54
N ARG A 399 10.03 -13.67 -22.90
CA ARG A 399 8.65 -13.89 -23.33
C ARG A 399 7.64 -13.48 -22.26
N TYR A 400 7.91 -13.80 -20.99
CA TYR A 400 7.04 -13.40 -19.89
C TYR A 400 6.90 -11.88 -19.80
N PHE A 401 8.04 -11.17 -19.80
CA PHE A 401 8.07 -9.70 -19.70
C PHE A 401 7.54 -9.01 -20.96
N TYR A 402 7.76 -9.59 -22.13
CA TYR A 402 7.19 -9.10 -23.39
C TYR A 402 5.67 -9.11 -23.36
N LEU A 403 5.06 -10.19 -22.86
CA LEU A 403 3.61 -10.32 -22.74
C LEU A 403 3.04 -9.40 -21.66
N LEU A 404 3.76 -9.23 -20.54
CA LEU A 404 3.31 -8.41 -19.42
C LEU A 404 3.49 -6.90 -19.66
N TYR A 405 4.53 -6.51 -20.41
CA TYR A 405 4.93 -5.12 -20.61
C TYR A 405 5.09 -4.77 -22.11
N PRO A 406 4.02 -4.85 -22.93
CA PRO A 406 4.10 -4.56 -24.36
C PRO A 406 4.57 -3.13 -24.67
N ALA A 407 4.38 -2.20 -23.73
CA ALA A 407 4.85 -0.82 -23.84
C ALA A 407 6.38 -0.68 -23.93
N MET A 408 7.15 -1.67 -23.48
CA MET A 408 8.62 -1.66 -23.60
C MET A 408 9.07 -1.59 -25.06
N SER A 409 8.33 -2.21 -25.98
CA SER A 409 8.61 -2.11 -27.42
C SER A 409 8.48 -0.68 -27.94
N ILE A 410 7.52 0.09 -27.41
CA ILE A 410 7.31 1.51 -27.76
C ILE A 410 8.43 2.38 -27.18
N GLN A 411 8.92 2.05 -25.99
CA GLN A 411 10.02 2.73 -25.32
C GLN A 411 11.40 2.34 -25.86
N GLY A 412 11.46 1.68 -27.03
CA GLY A 412 12.71 1.31 -27.68
C GLY A 412 13.40 0.10 -27.05
N PHE A 413 12.67 -0.77 -26.35
CA PHE A 413 13.16 -2.01 -25.75
C PHE A 413 12.30 -3.23 -26.18
N PRO A 414 12.26 -3.57 -27.48
CA PRO A 414 11.40 -4.65 -27.99
C PRO A 414 11.91 -6.03 -27.57
N LEU A 415 11.38 -6.56 -26.48
CA LEU A 415 11.80 -7.81 -25.83
C LEU A 415 11.64 -9.08 -26.70
N ASN A 416 10.92 -8.99 -27.81
CA ASN A 416 10.75 -10.07 -28.79
C ASN A 416 11.66 -9.96 -30.02
N ASN A 417 12.55 -8.97 -30.08
CA ASN A 417 13.47 -8.76 -31.20
C ASN A 417 14.91 -9.09 -30.79
N GLN A 418 15.44 -10.19 -31.33
CA GLN A 418 16.80 -10.69 -31.04
C GLN A 418 17.86 -9.60 -31.23
N PHE A 419 17.94 -9.03 -32.44
CA PHE A 419 18.95 -8.06 -32.80
C PHE A 419 18.94 -6.86 -31.84
N ALA A 420 17.76 -6.35 -31.51
CA ALA A 420 17.61 -5.21 -30.61
C ALA A 420 18.07 -5.52 -29.18
N ILE A 421 17.82 -6.74 -28.68
CA ILE A 421 18.17 -7.13 -27.31
C ILE A 421 19.65 -7.49 -27.21
N GLU A 422 20.22 -8.16 -28.21
CA GLU A 422 21.66 -8.44 -28.28
C GLU A 422 22.50 -7.15 -28.29
N HIS A 423 22.09 -6.14 -29.07
CA HIS A 423 22.75 -4.82 -29.09
C HIS A 423 22.67 -4.06 -27.75
N ARG A 424 21.84 -4.52 -26.81
CA ARG A 424 21.65 -3.93 -25.47
C ARG A 424 22.20 -4.81 -24.36
N ALA A 425 22.93 -5.89 -24.67
CA ALA A 425 23.42 -6.85 -23.69
C ALA A 425 24.16 -6.21 -22.51
N SER A 426 25.05 -5.24 -22.75
CA SER A 426 25.78 -4.53 -21.70
C SER A 426 24.88 -3.68 -20.77
N ILE A 427 23.86 -3.04 -21.35
CA ILE A 427 22.86 -2.29 -20.57
C ILE A 427 22.02 -3.26 -19.74
N ILE A 428 21.61 -4.39 -20.31
CA ILE A 428 20.87 -5.45 -19.60
C ILE A 428 21.68 -5.95 -18.42
N GLN A 429 22.96 -6.29 -18.61
CA GLN A 429 23.85 -6.72 -17.53
C GLN A 429 23.88 -5.73 -16.37
N THR A 430 23.95 -4.44 -16.69
CA THR A 430 23.92 -3.37 -15.70
C THR A 430 22.58 -3.38 -14.96
N MET A 431 21.46 -3.35 -15.69
CA MET A 431 20.11 -3.25 -15.13
C MET A 431 19.71 -4.48 -14.29
N VAL A 432 20.21 -5.68 -14.60
CA VAL A 432 19.90 -6.90 -13.83
C VAL A 432 20.91 -7.17 -12.72
N SER A 433 21.93 -6.32 -12.56
CA SER A 433 22.94 -6.48 -11.52
C SER A 433 22.37 -6.28 -10.11
N GLU A 434 22.95 -6.99 -9.14
CA GLU A 434 22.56 -6.85 -7.73
C GLU A 434 22.82 -5.45 -7.18
N ALA A 435 23.82 -4.75 -7.71
CA ALA A 435 24.14 -3.37 -7.33
C ALA A 435 22.98 -2.40 -7.61
N LEU A 436 22.15 -2.70 -8.62
CA LEU A 436 20.97 -1.90 -8.95
C LEU A 436 19.66 -2.50 -8.41
N ALA A 437 19.68 -3.61 -7.67
CA ALA A 437 18.45 -4.29 -7.24
C ALA A 437 17.48 -3.36 -6.49
N GLU A 438 17.98 -2.40 -5.71
CA GLU A 438 17.15 -1.43 -4.96
C GLU A 438 16.86 -0.13 -5.72
N SER A 439 17.23 -0.05 -7.00
CA SER A 439 17.06 1.13 -7.84
C SER A 439 15.81 1.08 -8.72
N SER A 440 15.28 2.24 -9.09
CA SER A 440 14.21 2.37 -10.09
C SER A 440 14.62 1.96 -11.50
N VAL A 441 15.92 1.79 -11.76
CA VAL A 441 16.45 1.31 -13.05
C VAL A 441 16.77 -0.20 -13.06
N ALA A 442 16.46 -0.92 -11.97
CA ALA A 442 16.60 -2.37 -11.93
C ALA A 442 15.66 -3.03 -12.97
N MET A 443 16.12 -4.10 -13.63
CA MET A 443 15.28 -4.90 -14.52
C MET A 443 15.17 -6.35 -14.01
N PRO A 444 13.93 -6.88 -13.85
CA PRO A 444 12.67 -6.15 -13.81
C PRO A 444 12.55 -5.31 -12.54
N ILE A 445 11.86 -4.16 -12.60
CA ILE A 445 11.60 -3.29 -11.44
C ILE A 445 10.87 -4.04 -10.31
N THR A 446 10.02 -4.99 -10.68
CA THR A 446 9.28 -5.84 -9.73
C THR A 446 10.14 -6.92 -9.07
N ARG A 447 11.40 -7.05 -9.48
CA ARG A 447 12.37 -8.05 -8.99
C ARG A 447 11.85 -9.47 -9.09
N ASP A 448 11.08 -9.75 -10.15
CA ASP A 448 10.47 -11.07 -10.39
C ASP A 448 11.42 -12.06 -11.08
N LEU A 449 12.64 -11.63 -11.40
CA LEU A 449 13.66 -12.50 -11.99
C LEU A 449 14.36 -13.28 -10.88
N SER A 450 14.16 -14.60 -10.88
CA SER A 450 14.84 -15.49 -9.92
C SER A 450 16.36 -15.41 -10.08
N PRO A 451 17.14 -15.70 -9.03
CA PRO A 451 18.60 -15.69 -9.09
C PRO A 451 19.17 -16.59 -10.20
N GLY A 452 18.60 -17.79 -10.41
CA GLY A 452 18.98 -18.67 -11.51
C GLY A 452 18.70 -18.09 -12.89
N LYS A 453 17.54 -17.45 -13.10
CA LYS A 453 17.23 -16.75 -14.35
C LYS A 453 18.10 -15.52 -14.58
N ARG A 454 18.43 -14.78 -13.52
CA ARG A 454 19.39 -13.67 -13.56
C ARG A 454 20.77 -14.17 -13.99
N LYS A 455 21.25 -15.25 -13.39
CA LYS A 455 22.52 -15.90 -13.75
C LYS A 455 22.54 -16.35 -15.21
N LEU A 456 21.48 -17.01 -15.67
CA LEU A 456 21.30 -17.41 -17.06
C LEU A 456 21.39 -16.21 -18.01
N LEU A 457 20.65 -15.15 -17.72
CA LEU A 457 20.62 -13.95 -18.55
C LEU A 457 21.99 -13.26 -18.62
N LEU A 458 22.68 -13.14 -17.48
CA LEU A 458 24.02 -12.57 -17.41
C LEU A 458 25.03 -13.38 -18.24
N ARG A 459 24.97 -14.72 -18.13
CA ARG A 459 25.79 -15.65 -18.92
C ARG A 459 25.55 -15.46 -20.42
N TRP A 460 24.29 -15.41 -20.86
CA TRP A 460 23.96 -15.15 -22.26
C TRP A 460 24.45 -13.79 -22.74
N CYS A 461 24.24 -12.72 -21.96
CA CYS A 461 24.71 -11.39 -22.32
C CYS A 461 26.24 -11.34 -22.51
N ASN A 462 27.02 -12.13 -21.76
CA ASN A 462 28.47 -12.24 -21.96
C ASN A 462 28.84 -12.91 -23.28
N LEU A 463 28.02 -13.85 -23.77
CA LEU A 463 28.26 -14.55 -25.04
C LEU A 463 27.95 -13.67 -26.26
N VAL A 464 26.91 -12.83 -26.18
CA VAL A 464 26.46 -12.00 -27.32
C VAL A 464 26.99 -10.56 -27.28
N GLY A 465 27.41 -10.08 -26.10
CA GLY A 465 27.94 -8.73 -25.88
C GLY A 465 29.46 -8.62 -25.91
N GLY A 466 30.15 -9.75 -26.14
CA GLY A 466 31.61 -9.82 -26.32
C GLY A 466 32.08 -9.45 -27.71
#